data_AF-A0A428KIP3-F1
#
_entry.id   AF-A0A428KIP3-F1
#
_cell.length_a   1.000
_cell.length_b   1.000
_cell.length_c   1.000
_cell.angle_alpha   90.00
_cell.angle_beta   90.00
_cell.angle_gamma   90.00
#
_symmetry.space_group_name_H-M   'P 1'
#
loop_
_entity.id
_entity.type
_entity.pdbx_description
1 polymer ?
#
loop_
_entity_poly.entity_id
_entity_poly.type
_entity_poly.pdbx_seq_one_letter_code
_entity_poly.pdbx_strand_id
1 'polypeptide(L)'
;MSAAYQLEKWIWTEADFEQMSWHDARIYAMQFGGNISLDIDYIFQWVQADKDDFFSFWVAPATLVFPEAAHVALTVDFRPNQELEIEDIRRESSAAGVTEWHLETHQGDIIITTESFRQVIRRPPTLQVGQQIPPEQRGACSFDLTPDIGFTESEEVRKLKQADFDLRQKATDVRRLRRQLDTLLEQRSAGVLAVKQYLQEKRRLEEKIKQLRNELDSTDWDGLYNKKKPRLLQ
;
A
#
# COMPACT_ATOMS: atom_id res chain seq x y z
N MET A 1 7.15 -20.01 2.24
CA MET A 1 7.87 -18.81 1.76
C MET A 1 7.15 -18.35 0.51
N SER A 2 6.52 -17.17 0.54
CA SER A 2 6.03 -16.54 -0.69
C SER A 2 7.24 -16.30 -1.60
N ALA A 3 7.14 -16.63 -2.88
CA ALA A 3 8.17 -16.27 -3.85
C ALA A 3 8.38 -14.74 -3.82
N ALA A 4 9.63 -14.30 -3.96
CA ALA A 4 9.94 -12.88 -4.13
C ALA A 4 9.32 -12.38 -5.44
N TYR A 5 8.83 -11.14 -5.46
CA TYR A 5 8.33 -10.51 -6.67
C TYR A 5 9.44 -10.44 -7.73
N GLN A 6 9.12 -10.86 -8.95
CA GLN A 6 10.03 -10.79 -10.09
C GLN A 6 9.81 -9.47 -10.80
N LEU A 7 10.68 -8.49 -10.55
CA LEU A 7 10.58 -7.20 -11.21
C LEU A 7 10.90 -7.34 -12.70
N GLU A 8 9.97 -6.92 -13.55
CA GLU A 8 10.08 -7.01 -15.01
C GLU A 8 11.05 -5.96 -15.54
N LYS A 9 11.05 -4.76 -14.95
CA LYS A 9 11.84 -3.62 -15.39
C LYS A 9 12.14 -2.65 -14.24
N TRP A 10 13.36 -2.13 -14.20
CA TRP A 10 13.80 -1.13 -13.23
C TRP A 10 13.49 0.31 -13.66
N ILE A 11 13.32 0.54 -14.96
CA ILE A 11 13.15 1.86 -15.55
C ILE A 11 11.97 1.80 -16.51
N TRP A 12 10.88 2.46 -16.20
CA TRP A 12 9.69 2.56 -17.03
C TRP A 12 9.63 3.92 -17.71
N THR A 13 9.11 3.98 -18.93
CA THR A 13 8.99 5.22 -19.71
C THR A 13 7.59 5.35 -20.31
N GLU A 14 7.34 6.42 -21.06
CA GLU A 14 6.08 6.66 -21.76
C GLU A 14 5.67 5.55 -22.73
N ALA A 15 6.63 4.76 -23.22
CA ALA A 15 6.37 3.58 -24.05
C ALA A 15 5.69 2.45 -23.26
N ASP A 16 5.90 2.40 -21.94
CA ASP A 16 5.31 1.42 -21.04
C ASP A 16 4.01 1.95 -20.38
N PHE A 17 3.56 3.16 -20.71
CA PHE A 17 2.49 3.84 -19.97
C PHE A 17 1.19 3.03 -19.83
N GLU A 18 0.74 2.40 -20.91
CA GLU A 18 -0.54 1.65 -20.96
C GLU A 18 -0.52 0.34 -20.14
N GLN A 19 0.67 -0.17 -19.82
CA GLN A 19 0.84 -1.37 -18.98
C GLN A 19 1.08 -1.03 -17.50
N MET A 20 1.28 0.26 -17.17
CA MET A 20 1.50 0.71 -15.81
C MET A 20 0.17 0.92 -15.08
N SER A 21 0.18 0.56 -13.80
CA SER A 21 -0.92 0.82 -12.88
C SER A 21 -0.60 2.04 -12.02
N TRP A 22 -1.43 3.07 -12.03
CA TRP A 22 -1.10 4.38 -11.41
C TRP A 22 -1.84 4.70 -10.11
N HIS A 23 -2.72 3.81 -9.65
CA HIS A 23 -3.56 4.06 -8.50
C HIS A 23 -2.86 3.84 -7.15
N ASP A 24 -3.33 4.61 -6.17
CA ASP A 24 -2.99 4.55 -4.74
C ASP A 24 -1.49 4.78 -4.43
N ALA A 25 -0.78 5.46 -5.34
CA ALA A 25 0.65 5.73 -5.19
C ALA A 25 0.87 7.01 -4.38
N ARG A 26 1.36 6.87 -3.15
CA ARG A 26 1.68 8.01 -2.29
C ARG A 26 2.87 8.80 -2.82
N ILE A 27 2.74 10.13 -2.86
CA ILE A 27 3.80 11.10 -3.12
C ILE A 27 4.36 11.62 -1.79
N TYR A 28 5.66 11.43 -1.57
CA TYR A 28 6.39 11.86 -0.37
C TYR A 28 7.07 13.21 -0.53
N ALA A 29 7.55 13.51 -1.73
CA ALA A 29 8.26 14.76 -2.01
C ALA A 29 8.18 15.10 -3.50
N MET A 30 8.27 16.38 -3.81
CA MET A 30 8.38 16.91 -5.16
C MET A 30 9.63 17.79 -5.27
N GLN A 31 10.39 17.62 -6.34
CA GLN A 31 11.53 18.47 -6.68
C GLN A 31 11.23 19.25 -7.96
N PHE A 32 11.39 20.57 -7.87
CA PHE A 32 11.24 21.49 -9.00
C PHE A 32 12.61 21.94 -9.50
N GLY A 33 12.81 21.90 -10.81
CA GLY A 33 14.04 22.28 -11.49
C GLY A 33 13.85 22.17 -13.00
N GLY A 34 14.94 21.91 -13.75
CA GLY A 34 14.84 21.57 -15.17
C GLY A 34 13.98 20.31 -15.40
N ASN A 35 14.01 19.38 -14.46
CA ASN A 35 13.10 18.24 -14.39
C ASN A 35 12.16 18.42 -13.20
N ILE A 36 10.95 17.85 -13.31
CA ILE A 36 10.06 17.68 -12.17
C ILE A 36 10.15 16.23 -11.72
N SER A 37 10.51 16.02 -10.45
CA SER A 37 10.65 14.68 -9.89
C SER A 37 9.74 14.49 -8.70
N LEU A 38 9.10 13.33 -8.62
CA LEU A 38 8.24 12.91 -7.52
C LEU A 38 8.86 11.67 -6.89
N ASP A 39 8.98 11.69 -5.56
CA ASP A 39 9.33 10.51 -4.79
C ASP A 39 8.04 9.79 -4.38
N ILE A 40 7.85 8.56 -4.86
CA ILE A 40 6.60 7.82 -4.70
C ILE A 40 6.79 6.41 -4.13
N ASP A 41 5.73 5.86 -3.58
CA ASP A 41 5.56 4.40 -3.42
C ASP A 41 4.74 3.84 -4.58
N TYR A 42 5.39 3.05 -5.44
CA TYR A 42 4.74 2.43 -6.58
C TYR A 42 4.23 1.04 -6.22
N ILE A 43 2.95 0.77 -6.49
CA ILE A 43 2.30 -0.51 -6.21
C ILE A 43 2.31 -1.37 -7.47
N PHE A 44 2.99 -2.51 -7.39
CA PHE A 44 3.10 -3.45 -8.50
C PHE A 44 1.92 -4.42 -8.55
N GLN A 45 1.50 -4.90 -7.37
CA GLN A 45 0.51 -5.97 -7.30
C GLN A 45 -0.21 -5.98 -5.96
N TRP A 46 -1.51 -6.17 -6.04
CA TRP A 46 -2.36 -6.50 -4.91
C TRP A 46 -2.42 -8.02 -4.74
N VAL A 47 -2.15 -8.49 -3.54
CA VAL A 47 -2.13 -9.91 -3.17
C VAL A 47 -3.26 -10.16 -2.19
N GLN A 48 -4.20 -11.01 -2.56
CA GLN A 48 -5.25 -11.50 -1.69
C GLN A 48 -5.07 -13.00 -1.46
N ALA A 49 -4.66 -13.38 -0.25
CA ALA A 49 -4.58 -14.79 0.11
C ALA A 49 -5.99 -15.34 0.36
N ASP A 50 -6.34 -16.50 -0.23
CA ASP A 50 -7.50 -17.36 0.12
C ASP A 50 -8.84 -16.67 0.49
N LYS A 51 -9.27 -15.66 -0.29
CA LYS A 51 -10.49 -14.87 -0.03
C LYS A 51 -10.53 -14.25 1.38
N ASP A 52 -9.36 -13.97 1.92
CA ASP A 52 -9.24 -13.21 3.14
C ASP A 52 -9.74 -11.78 2.92
N ASP A 53 -10.19 -11.11 3.98
CA ASP A 53 -10.74 -9.75 3.89
C ASP A 53 -9.66 -8.67 3.71
N PHE A 54 -8.44 -9.11 3.46
CA PHE A 54 -7.25 -8.31 3.60
C PHE A 54 -6.36 -8.51 2.38
N PHE A 55 -5.92 -7.38 1.86
CA PHE A 55 -4.89 -7.34 0.83
C PHE A 55 -3.51 -7.12 1.47
N SER A 56 -2.51 -7.65 0.81
CA SER A 56 -1.11 -7.28 0.91
C SER A 56 -0.66 -6.72 -0.43
N PHE A 57 0.44 -5.98 -0.45
CA PHE A 57 0.83 -5.21 -1.64
C PHE A 57 2.31 -5.38 -1.90
N TRP A 58 2.69 -5.63 -3.16
CA TRP A 58 4.08 -5.51 -3.59
C TRP A 58 4.35 -4.05 -3.92
N VAL A 59 5.15 -3.39 -3.08
CA VAL A 59 5.42 -1.94 -3.16
C VAL A 59 6.91 -1.70 -3.26
N ALA A 60 7.33 -0.71 -4.05
CA ALA A 60 8.71 -0.24 -4.08
C ALA A 60 8.81 1.29 -4.02
N PRO A 61 9.88 1.83 -3.41
CA PRO A 61 10.23 3.23 -3.60
C PRO A 61 10.58 3.47 -5.08
N ALA A 62 9.99 4.50 -5.68
CA ALA A 62 10.29 4.90 -7.04
C ALA A 62 10.46 6.41 -7.16
N THR A 63 11.18 6.84 -8.18
CA THR A 63 11.27 8.24 -8.59
C THR A 63 10.61 8.38 -9.94
N LEU A 64 9.53 9.15 -10.01
CA LEU A 64 8.85 9.52 -11.25
C LEU A 64 9.38 10.88 -11.70
N VAL A 65 9.91 10.96 -12.92
CA VAL A 65 10.58 12.15 -13.46
C VAL A 65 9.92 12.56 -14.77
N PHE A 66 9.68 13.86 -14.88
CA PHE A 66 9.24 14.55 -16.08
C PHE A 66 10.40 15.45 -16.54
N PRO A 67 11.20 15.02 -17.54
CA PRO A 67 12.36 15.76 -17.99
C PRO A 67 11.96 17.08 -18.66
N GLU A 68 12.80 18.11 -18.52
CA GLU A 68 12.69 19.37 -19.28
C GLU A 68 11.27 19.94 -19.31
N ALA A 69 10.60 19.98 -18.16
CA ALA A 69 9.21 20.40 -18.07
C ALA A 69 9.05 21.86 -18.50
N ALA A 70 8.27 22.09 -19.55
CA ALA A 70 8.01 23.42 -20.07
C ALA A 70 7.05 24.21 -19.18
N HIS A 71 6.15 23.51 -18.50
CA HIS A 71 5.15 24.09 -17.63
C HIS A 71 4.72 23.09 -16.54
N VAL A 72 4.40 23.63 -15.36
CA VAL A 72 3.85 22.88 -14.25
C VAL A 72 2.76 23.71 -13.59
N ALA A 73 1.57 23.12 -13.44
CA ALA A 73 0.49 23.68 -12.64
C ALA A 73 0.13 22.71 -11.51
N LEU A 74 -0.07 23.24 -10.31
CA LEU A 74 -0.48 22.47 -9.14
C LEU A 74 -1.73 23.10 -8.54
N THR A 75 -2.78 22.31 -8.41
CA THR A 75 -4.02 22.70 -7.75
C THR A 75 -4.34 21.65 -6.69
N VAL A 76 -3.78 21.81 -5.49
CA VAL A 76 -3.90 20.83 -4.39
C VAL A 76 -4.39 21.48 -3.11
N ASP A 77 -5.27 20.80 -2.39
CA ASP A 77 -5.79 21.21 -1.08
C ASP A 77 -5.32 20.23 0.02
N PHE A 78 -4.56 20.76 0.99
CA PHE A 78 -4.03 19.98 2.09
C PHE A 78 -4.70 20.34 3.41
N ARG A 79 -5.23 19.32 4.09
CA ARG A 79 -5.52 19.39 5.52
C ARG A 79 -4.35 18.83 6.32
N PRO A 80 -4.17 19.27 7.58
CA PRO A 80 -3.16 18.69 8.45
C PRO A 80 -3.26 17.16 8.51
N ASN A 81 -2.12 16.49 8.37
CA ASN A 81 -1.98 15.02 8.36
C ASN A 81 -2.65 14.30 7.17
N GLN A 82 -2.97 15.00 6.08
CA GLN A 82 -3.29 14.35 4.82
C GLN A 82 -2.03 14.01 4.04
N GLU A 83 -2.11 12.91 3.32
CA GLU A 83 -1.07 12.41 2.42
C GLU A 83 -1.46 12.82 1.00
N LEU A 84 -0.46 13.02 0.13
CA LEU A 84 -0.72 13.24 -1.30
C LEU A 84 -0.68 11.88 -2.00
N GLU A 85 -1.74 11.51 -2.69
CA GLU A 85 -1.89 10.16 -3.27
C GLU A 85 -2.44 10.22 -4.68
N ILE A 86 -1.72 9.60 -5.61
CA ILE A 86 -2.11 9.51 -7.02
C ILE A 86 -3.29 8.54 -7.13
N GLU A 87 -4.38 9.00 -7.71
CA GLU A 87 -5.52 8.18 -8.09
C GLU A 87 -5.32 7.63 -9.50
N ASP A 88 -4.87 8.47 -10.43
CA ASP A 88 -4.63 8.12 -11.82
C ASP A 88 -3.58 9.04 -12.44
N ILE A 89 -2.96 8.59 -13.53
CA ILE A 89 -2.16 9.47 -14.40
C ILE A 89 -2.73 9.36 -15.80
N ARG A 90 -2.99 10.49 -16.44
CA ARG A 90 -3.46 10.58 -17.82
C ARG A 90 -2.51 11.41 -18.65
N ARG A 91 -2.48 11.12 -19.95
CA ARG A 91 -1.76 11.92 -20.93
C ARG A 91 -2.72 12.49 -21.95
N GLU A 92 -2.54 13.76 -22.25
CA GLU A 92 -3.24 14.45 -23.32
C GLU A 92 -2.23 15.05 -24.28
N SER A 93 -2.42 14.82 -25.58
CA SER A 93 -1.60 15.44 -26.62
C SER A 93 -2.43 16.44 -27.38
N SER A 94 -2.00 17.70 -27.37
CA SER A 94 -2.63 18.75 -28.16
C SER A 94 -2.38 18.54 -29.65
N ALA A 95 -3.21 19.19 -30.49
CA ALA A 95 -3.01 19.20 -31.95
C ALA A 95 -1.66 19.80 -32.39
N ALA A 96 -1.00 20.57 -31.52
CA ALA A 96 0.33 21.14 -31.75
C ALA A 96 1.48 20.21 -31.32
N GLY A 97 1.18 18.99 -30.85
CA GLY A 97 2.17 18.00 -30.42
C GLY A 97 2.67 18.18 -28.99
N VAL A 98 2.15 19.17 -28.25
CA VAL A 98 2.47 19.36 -26.83
C VAL A 98 1.77 18.27 -26.02
N THR A 99 2.52 17.55 -25.18
CA THR A 99 2.01 16.52 -24.28
C THR A 99 1.89 17.07 -22.85
N GLU A 100 0.72 16.86 -22.26
CA GLU A 100 0.42 17.17 -20.88
C GLU A 100 0.18 15.87 -20.11
N TRP A 101 0.86 15.75 -18.98
CA TRP A 101 0.69 14.68 -18.01
C TRP A 101 -0.14 15.21 -16.86
N HIS A 102 -1.34 14.65 -16.71
CA HIS A 102 -2.29 14.98 -15.66
C HIS A 102 -2.18 13.91 -14.57
N LEU A 103 -1.56 14.27 -13.45
CA LEU A 103 -1.51 13.44 -12.26
C LEU A 103 -2.72 13.83 -11.41
N GLU A 104 -3.76 13.01 -11.48
CA GLU A 104 -4.96 13.15 -10.67
C GLU A 104 -4.66 12.59 -9.29
N THR A 105 -4.79 13.42 -8.26
CA THR A 105 -4.59 13.00 -6.86
C THR A 105 -5.88 13.15 -6.09
N HIS A 106 -6.01 12.42 -4.99
CA HIS A 106 -7.16 12.58 -4.09
C HIS A 106 -7.25 13.98 -3.43
N GLN A 107 -6.19 14.79 -3.56
CA GLN A 107 -6.09 16.14 -2.99
C GLN A 107 -6.16 17.23 -4.07
N GLY A 108 -6.35 16.87 -5.34
CA GLY A 108 -6.39 17.78 -6.49
C GLY A 108 -5.42 17.36 -7.60
N ASP A 109 -5.10 18.25 -8.52
CA ASP A 109 -4.42 17.89 -9.77
C ASP A 109 -3.03 18.52 -9.88
N ILE A 110 -2.11 17.76 -10.47
CA ILE A 110 -0.79 18.23 -10.88
C ILE A 110 -0.66 18.02 -12.40
N ILE A 111 -0.50 19.10 -13.14
CA ILE A 111 -0.36 19.07 -14.60
C ILE A 111 1.08 19.41 -14.96
N ILE A 112 1.73 18.56 -15.74
CA ILE A 112 3.12 18.75 -16.17
C ILE A 112 3.18 18.64 -17.70
N THR A 113 3.69 19.69 -18.34
CA THR A 113 3.85 19.72 -19.79
C THR A 113 5.27 19.30 -20.17
N THR A 114 5.42 18.12 -20.77
CA THR A 114 6.67 17.58 -21.29
C THR A 114 6.41 16.44 -22.29
N GLU A 115 7.38 16.17 -23.16
CA GLU A 115 7.29 15.10 -24.17
C GLU A 115 7.32 13.68 -23.57
N SER A 116 7.89 13.49 -22.38
CA SER A 116 8.18 12.15 -21.85
C SER A 116 8.10 12.08 -20.32
N PHE A 117 8.05 10.86 -19.79
CA PHE A 117 8.33 10.61 -18.37
C PHE A 117 9.26 9.40 -18.23
N ARG A 118 9.88 9.31 -17.06
CA ARG A 118 10.64 8.15 -16.65
C ARG A 118 10.35 7.82 -15.19
N GLN A 119 9.96 6.59 -14.89
CA GLN A 119 9.88 6.06 -13.53
C GLN A 119 11.04 5.12 -13.26
N VAL A 120 11.84 5.42 -12.24
CA VAL A 120 12.94 4.56 -11.78
C VAL A 120 12.54 3.88 -10.49
N ILE A 121 12.49 2.56 -10.51
CA ILE A 121 12.29 1.74 -9.31
C ILE A 121 13.62 1.73 -8.54
N ARG A 122 13.62 2.23 -7.31
CA ARG A 122 14.86 2.45 -6.55
C ARG A 122 15.34 1.19 -5.83
N ARG A 123 14.43 0.29 -5.45
CA ARG A 123 14.73 -0.96 -4.72
C ARG A 123 13.79 -2.09 -5.17
N PRO A 124 14.15 -3.37 -4.96
CA PRO A 124 13.24 -4.47 -5.26
C PRO A 124 11.89 -4.28 -4.54
N PRO A 125 10.75 -4.60 -5.18
CA PRO A 125 9.46 -4.57 -4.51
C PRO A 125 9.45 -5.49 -3.29
N THR A 126 8.85 -5.02 -2.21
CA THR A 126 8.71 -5.79 -0.98
C THR A 126 7.26 -5.93 -0.61
N LEU A 127 6.90 -7.05 -0.01
CA LEU A 127 5.51 -7.30 0.40
C LEU A 127 5.20 -6.47 1.65
N GLN A 128 4.08 -5.76 1.59
CA GLN A 128 3.59 -4.83 2.61
C GLN A 128 2.17 -5.20 3.04
N VAL A 129 1.83 -4.91 4.30
CA VAL A 129 0.46 -5.07 4.83
C VAL A 129 -0.48 -3.92 4.44
N GLY A 130 0.07 -2.84 3.88
CA GLY A 130 -0.64 -1.69 3.33
C GLY A 130 -0.04 -1.21 2.00
N GLN A 131 -0.64 -0.20 1.39
CA GLN A 131 -0.29 0.32 0.06
C GLN A 131 1.00 1.17 0.03
N GLN A 132 1.66 1.33 1.17
CA GLN A 132 2.82 2.19 1.36
C GLN A 132 3.90 1.46 2.16
N ILE A 133 5.13 1.93 2.03
CA ILE A 133 6.25 1.42 2.81
C ILE A 133 6.39 2.27 4.08
N PRO A 134 6.32 1.66 5.28
CA PRO A 134 6.49 2.39 6.53
C PRO A 134 7.83 3.14 6.60
N PRO A 135 7.90 4.34 7.22
CA PRO A 135 9.10 5.18 7.23
C PRO A 135 10.39 4.46 7.66
N GLU A 136 10.29 3.61 8.68
CA GLU A 136 11.38 2.81 9.23
C GLU A 136 11.94 1.77 8.24
N GLN A 137 11.18 1.42 7.19
CA GLN A 137 11.57 0.48 6.14
C GLN A 137 11.92 1.21 4.83
N ARG A 138 11.25 2.34 4.57
CA ARG A 138 11.41 3.15 3.36
C ARG A 138 12.73 3.89 3.31
N GLY A 139 13.11 4.52 4.43
CA GLY A 139 14.19 5.50 4.48
C GLY A 139 13.73 6.92 4.11
N ALA A 140 14.68 7.82 3.94
CA ALA A 140 14.41 9.23 3.62
C ALA A 140 13.89 9.41 2.18
N CYS A 141 13.25 10.56 1.94
CA CYS A 141 12.85 10.92 0.59
C CYS A 141 14.07 10.98 -0.33
N SER A 142 13.97 10.46 -1.56
CA SER A 142 15.05 10.57 -2.54
C SER A 142 14.54 10.60 -3.98
N PHE A 143 15.32 11.27 -4.82
CA PHE A 143 15.08 11.43 -6.26
C PHE A 143 16.15 10.68 -7.08
N ASP A 144 16.77 9.65 -6.50
CA ASP A 144 17.84 8.90 -7.14
C ASP A 144 17.34 8.17 -8.39
N LEU A 145 18.07 8.34 -9.48
CA LEU A 145 17.76 7.71 -10.77
C LEU A 145 18.56 6.43 -11.02
N THR A 146 19.26 5.95 -9.99
CA THR A 146 20.05 4.71 -10.02
C THR A 146 19.40 3.67 -9.11
N PRO A 147 18.91 2.56 -9.68
CA PRO A 147 18.37 1.45 -8.87
C PRO A 147 19.43 0.83 -7.96
N ASP A 148 19.08 0.62 -6.70
CA ASP A 148 19.82 -0.23 -5.76
C ASP A 148 19.35 -1.68 -5.90
N ILE A 149 19.85 -2.34 -6.96
CA ILE A 149 19.48 -3.72 -7.32
C ILE A 149 19.88 -4.71 -6.21
N GLY A 150 20.97 -4.41 -5.49
CA GLY A 150 21.51 -5.23 -4.41
C GLY A 150 20.88 -4.96 -3.04
N PHE A 151 19.87 -4.08 -2.97
CA PHE A 151 19.26 -3.70 -1.72
C PHE A 151 18.80 -4.92 -0.93
N THR A 152 19.24 -4.98 0.32
CA THR A 152 18.85 -6.02 1.27
C THR A 152 18.34 -5.36 2.53
N GLU A 153 17.13 -5.74 2.94
CA GLU A 153 16.55 -5.25 4.18
C GLU A 153 17.39 -5.66 5.39
N SER A 154 17.49 -4.75 6.37
CA SER A 154 18.15 -5.07 7.64
C SER A 154 17.34 -6.12 8.41
N GLU A 155 18.01 -6.83 9.32
CA GLU A 155 17.36 -7.81 10.18
C GLU A 155 16.27 -7.18 11.08
N GLU A 156 16.46 -5.94 11.49
CA GLU A 156 15.48 -5.17 12.27
C GLU A 156 14.20 -4.93 11.45
N VAL A 157 14.34 -4.48 10.19
CA VAL A 157 13.21 -4.26 9.28
C VAL A 157 12.45 -5.56 9.01
N ARG A 158 13.17 -6.66 8.77
CA ARG A 158 12.56 -7.99 8.57
C ARG A 158 11.73 -8.43 9.77
N LYS A 159 12.25 -8.22 10.99
CA LYS A 159 11.52 -8.55 12.22
C LYS A 159 10.27 -7.71 12.40
N LEU A 160 10.34 -6.40 12.11
CA LEU A 160 9.17 -5.51 12.16
C LEU A 160 8.10 -5.96 11.16
N LYS A 161 8.49 -6.23 9.92
CA LYS A 161 7.58 -6.78 8.90
C LYS A 161 6.93 -8.08 9.34
N GLN A 162 7.72 -9.03 9.82
CA GLN A 162 7.19 -10.31 10.27
C GLN A 162 6.17 -10.12 11.40
N ALA A 163 6.45 -9.24 12.36
CA ALA A 163 5.51 -8.91 13.43
C ALA A 163 4.21 -8.32 12.88
N ASP A 164 4.28 -7.40 11.92
CA ASP A 164 3.09 -6.82 11.27
C ASP A 164 2.24 -7.89 10.56
N PHE A 165 2.88 -8.80 9.82
CA PHE A 165 2.20 -9.93 9.17
C PHE A 165 1.59 -10.92 10.18
N ASP A 166 2.27 -11.19 11.30
CA ASP A 166 1.75 -12.07 12.35
C ASP A 166 0.50 -11.46 13.01
N LEU A 167 0.53 -10.14 13.28
CA LEU A 167 -0.64 -9.42 13.81
C LEU A 167 -1.79 -9.39 12.80
N ARG A 168 -1.49 -9.16 11.53
CA ARG A 168 -2.47 -9.24 10.43
C ARG A 168 -3.13 -10.63 10.40
N GLN A 169 -2.35 -11.70 10.47
CA GLN A 169 -2.85 -13.07 10.45
C GLN A 169 -3.75 -13.38 11.67
N LYS A 170 -3.39 -12.88 12.86
CA LYS A 170 -4.25 -13.00 14.04
C LYS A 170 -5.60 -12.29 13.84
N ALA A 171 -5.60 -11.11 13.23
CA ALA A 171 -6.83 -10.38 12.94
C ALA A 171 -7.71 -11.09 11.89
N THR A 172 -7.09 -11.63 10.84
CA THR A 172 -7.72 -12.55 9.88
C THR A 172 -8.41 -13.70 10.60
N ASP A 173 -7.66 -14.37 11.48
CA ASP A 173 -8.15 -15.53 12.21
C ASP A 173 -9.34 -15.16 13.10
N VAL A 174 -9.31 -13.99 13.77
CA VAL A 174 -10.46 -13.48 14.54
C VAL A 174 -11.69 -13.32 13.66
N ARG A 175 -11.56 -12.73 12.46
CA ARG A 175 -12.70 -12.55 11.54
C ARG A 175 -13.24 -13.88 11.03
N ARG A 176 -12.35 -14.79 10.63
CA ARG A 176 -12.71 -16.14 10.19
C ARG A 176 -13.46 -16.91 11.28
N LEU A 177 -12.98 -16.87 12.52
CA LEU A 177 -13.63 -17.53 13.66
C LEU A 177 -15.00 -16.92 13.97
N ARG A 178 -15.18 -15.60 13.81
CA ARG A 178 -16.51 -14.97 13.95
C ARG A 178 -17.48 -15.46 12.87
N ARG A 179 -17.04 -15.55 11.61
CA ARG A 179 -17.87 -16.14 10.53
C ARG A 179 -18.27 -17.58 10.85
N GLN A 180 -17.34 -18.38 11.36
CA GLN A 180 -17.65 -19.74 11.81
C GLN A 180 -18.68 -19.76 12.94
N LEU A 181 -18.62 -18.80 13.87
CA LEU A 181 -19.59 -18.64 14.95
C LEU A 181 -20.99 -18.31 14.42
N ASP A 182 -21.06 -17.42 13.43
CA ASP A 182 -22.32 -17.04 12.77
C ASP A 182 -22.94 -18.24 12.02
N THR A 183 -22.14 -18.97 11.24
CA THR A 183 -22.57 -20.21 10.58
C THR A 183 -23.04 -21.27 11.59
N LEU A 184 -22.36 -21.39 12.73
CA LEU A 184 -22.74 -22.34 13.79
C LEU A 184 -24.12 -21.97 14.40
N LEU A 185 -24.40 -20.68 14.56
CA LEU A 185 -25.70 -20.18 15.03
C LEU A 185 -26.81 -20.45 14.01
N GLU A 186 -26.54 -20.25 12.72
CA GLU A 186 -27.48 -20.57 11.63
C GLU A 186 -27.83 -22.06 11.61
N GLN A 187 -26.83 -22.95 11.67
CA GLN A 187 -27.02 -24.40 11.73
C GLN A 187 -27.85 -24.83 12.95
N ARG A 188 -27.61 -24.22 14.11
CA ARG A 188 -28.41 -24.47 15.30
C ARG A 188 -29.86 -24.02 15.11
N SER A 189 -30.07 -22.85 14.53
CA SER A 189 -31.40 -22.26 14.27
C SER A 189 -32.20 -23.06 13.25
N ALA A 190 -31.53 -23.65 12.26
CA ALA A 190 -32.11 -24.56 11.28
C ALA A 190 -32.39 -25.98 11.84
N GLY A 191 -32.09 -26.23 13.12
CA GLY A 191 -32.31 -27.54 13.75
C GLY A 191 -31.31 -28.63 13.34
N VAL A 192 -30.28 -28.28 12.56
CA VAL A 192 -29.24 -29.21 12.06
C VAL A 192 -28.31 -29.65 13.20
N LEU A 193 -28.05 -28.76 14.15
CA LEU A 193 -27.07 -28.99 15.22
C LEU A 193 -27.74 -29.19 16.58
N ALA A 194 -27.34 -30.25 17.29
CA ALA A 194 -27.82 -30.52 18.65
C ALA A 194 -27.34 -29.44 19.64
N VAL A 195 -28.17 -29.12 20.65
CA VAL A 195 -27.88 -28.06 21.64
C VAL A 195 -26.54 -28.24 22.32
N LYS A 196 -26.23 -29.47 22.76
CA LYS A 196 -24.96 -29.75 23.46
C LYS A 196 -23.74 -29.51 22.57
N GLN A 197 -23.80 -29.97 21.32
CA GLN A 197 -22.73 -29.78 20.33
C GLN A 197 -22.54 -28.29 20.02
N TYR A 198 -23.64 -27.56 19.80
CA TYR A 198 -23.61 -26.11 19.62
C TYR A 198 -22.91 -25.40 20.77
N LEU A 199 -23.28 -25.68 22.02
CA LEU A 199 -22.67 -25.01 23.19
C LEU A 199 -21.18 -25.31 23.33
N GLN A 200 -20.76 -26.54 23.05
CA GLN A 200 -19.35 -26.94 23.11
C GLN A 200 -18.52 -26.21 22.05
N GLU A 201 -18.97 -26.23 20.79
CA GLU A 201 -18.26 -25.58 19.69
C GLU A 201 -18.27 -24.06 19.82
N LYS A 202 -19.41 -23.47 20.22
CA LYS A 202 -19.54 -22.03 20.50
C LYS A 202 -18.49 -21.58 21.51
N ARG A 203 -18.41 -22.27 22.67
CA ARG A 203 -17.46 -21.93 23.72
C ARG A 203 -16.02 -22.00 23.23
N ARG A 204 -15.67 -23.05 22.48
CA ARG A 204 -14.33 -23.22 21.89
C ARG A 204 -13.97 -22.05 20.97
N LEU A 205 -14.87 -21.65 20.09
CA LEU A 205 -14.67 -20.54 19.17
C LEU A 205 -14.54 -19.20 19.91
N GLU A 206 -15.42 -18.94 20.88
CA GLU A 206 -15.39 -17.72 21.70
C GLU A 206 -14.10 -17.60 22.52
N GLU A 207 -13.63 -18.69 23.12
CA GLU A 207 -12.36 -18.71 23.86
C GLU A 207 -11.17 -18.39 22.94
N LYS A 208 -11.13 -18.99 21.74
CA LYS A 208 -10.06 -18.71 20.77
C LYS A 208 -10.11 -17.27 20.24
N ILE A 209 -11.29 -16.74 19.95
CA ILE A 209 -11.48 -15.33 19.56
C ILE A 209 -10.98 -14.41 20.68
N LYS A 210 -11.36 -14.69 21.93
CA LYS A 210 -10.95 -13.89 23.09
C LYS A 210 -9.44 -13.90 23.26
N GLN A 211 -8.79 -15.06 23.14
CA GLN A 211 -7.34 -15.17 23.22
C GLN A 211 -6.66 -14.29 22.16
N LEU A 212 -7.03 -14.44 20.89
CA LEU A 212 -6.41 -13.69 19.79
C LEU A 212 -6.64 -12.18 19.93
N ARG A 213 -7.83 -11.74 20.39
CA ARG A 213 -8.08 -10.32 20.66
C ARG A 213 -7.20 -9.79 21.78
N ASN A 214 -7.04 -10.52 22.88
CA ASN A 214 -6.16 -10.09 23.97
C ASN A 214 -4.71 -9.92 23.48
N GLU A 215 -4.25 -10.81 22.59
CA GLU A 215 -2.93 -10.68 21.98
C GLU A 215 -2.84 -9.43 21.09
N LEU A 216 -3.85 -9.16 20.26
CA LEU A 216 -3.89 -7.95 19.41
C LEU A 216 -3.93 -6.66 20.25
N ASP A 217 -4.80 -6.61 21.25
CA ASP A 217 -4.99 -5.45 22.13
C ASP A 217 -3.71 -5.14 22.93
N SER A 218 -2.86 -6.14 23.20
CA SER A 218 -1.58 -5.95 23.89
C SER A 218 -0.49 -5.28 23.03
N THR A 219 -0.74 -5.13 21.72
CA THR A 219 0.25 -4.64 20.74
C THR A 219 -0.08 -3.25 20.19
N ASP A 220 -1.08 -2.55 20.73
CA ASP A 220 -1.63 -1.29 20.18
C ASP A 220 -2.01 -1.39 18.69
N TRP A 221 -2.28 -2.62 18.19
CA TRP A 221 -2.59 -2.86 16.79
C TRP A 221 -3.99 -2.33 16.45
N ASP A 222 -4.05 -1.24 15.70
CA ASP A 222 -5.31 -0.59 15.28
C ASP A 222 -5.91 -1.18 13.99
N GLY A 223 -5.24 -2.18 13.41
CA GLY A 223 -5.65 -2.87 12.19
C GLY A 223 -5.65 -2.03 10.93
N LEU A 224 -5.14 -0.81 11.04
CA LEU A 224 -5.10 0.19 9.99
C LEU A 224 -3.82 0.98 10.20
N TYR A 225 -2.80 0.68 9.40
CA TYR A 225 -1.78 1.66 9.04
C TYR A 225 -2.36 2.92 8.34
N ASN A 226 -3.68 3.17 8.44
CA ASN A 226 -4.40 4.27 7.85
C ASN A 226 -5.05 5.22 8.87
N LYS A 227 -4.85 5.06 10.19
CA LYS A 227 -5.23 6.09 11.19
C LYS A 227 -4.32 6.10 12.42
N LYS A 228 -3.06 6.52 12.30
CA LYS A 228 -2.31 6.92 13.50
C LYS A 228 -2.97 8.15 14.13
N LYS A 229 -3.52 7.98 15.34
CA LYS A 229 -3.74 9.08 16.28
C LYS A 229 -2.43 9.86 16.44
N PRO A 230 -2.45 11.20 16.45
CA PRO A 230 -1.25 11.96 16.75
C PRO A 230 -0.80 11.64 18.18
N ARG A 231 0.41 11.07 18.33
CA ARG A 231 1.15 11.22 19.57
C ARG A 231 1.52 12.68 19.65
N LEU A 232 0.75 13.45 20.42
CA LEU A 232 1.17 14.74 20.94
C LEU A 232 2.46 14.48 21.74
N LEU A 233 3.60 14.78 21.12
CA LEU A 233 4.84 15.00 21.85
C LEU A 233 4.68 16.34 22.56
N GLN A 234 4.72 16.28 23.89
CA GLN A 234 4.95 17.43 24.77
C GLN A 234 6.37 17.94 24.62
#